data_AF-A0A6M2DXP1-F1
#
_entry.id   AF-A0A6M2DXP1-F1
#
_cell.length_a   1.000
_cell.length_b   1.000
_cell.length_c   1.000
_cell.angle_alpha   90.00
_cell.angle_beta   90.00
_cell.angle_gamma   90.00
#
_symmetry.space_group_name_H-M   'P 1'
#
loop_
_entity.id
_entity.type
_entity.pdbx_description
1 polymer ?
#
loop_
_entity_poly.entity_id
_entity_poly.type
_entity_poly.pdbx_seq_one_letter_code
_entity_poly.pdbx_strand_id
1 'polypeptide(L)'
;GIDGKQARRTGTSGPLGELFDHGLDSWSSVLIPVFMYSMFGRQDFSAYRMYFVVWNVFVNFYLTHWEKYNTGVLFLPWGYDFTMVGATFVLLLTWALGTWIWTIPLPLGLRPSLVFESVLYFSAMLSSQTVIAWNVYKSYRDGTGKMRPPLEAVRPMGPLILLFASSAYWATYSRHGVADIDPRALYVMTGTVFSNICCRLIVAQMTDTRCDLWNWLLLPVLFASWFCTGTSLSFNQERFILHSITALVTTAHIHYGVCVVR
;
A
#
# COMPACT_ATOMS: atom_id res chain seq x y z
N GLY A 1 0.00 -10.45 -13.35
CA GLY A 1 0.08 -9.94 -14.76
C GLY A 1 -0.15 -10.98 -15.86
N ILE A 2 0.74 -11.97 -16.03
CA ILE A 2 0.60 -13.03 -17.07
C ILE A 2 -0.31 -14.19 -16.60
N ASP A 3 -0.28 -14.45 -15.30
CA ASP A 3 -1.07 -15.46 -14.59
C ASP A 3 -2.57 -15.36 -14.89
N GLY A 4 -3.20 -14.18 -14.82
CA GLY A 4 -4.63 -14.03 -15.15
C GLY A 4 -4.95 -14.33 -16.62
N LYS A 5 -4.05 -13.97 -17.56
CA LYS A 5 -4.20 -14.32 -18.98
C LYS A 5 -4.07 -15.83 -19.18
N GLN A 6 -3.10 -16.44 -18.52
CA GLN A 6 -2.88 -17.87 -18.58
C GLN A 6 -4.04 -18.65 -17.97
N ALA A 7 -4.57 -18.23 -16.82
CA ALA A 7 -5.71 -18.87 -16.16
C ALA A 7 -6.97 -18.85 -17.02
N ARG A 8 -7.23 -17.76 -17.75
CA ARG A 8 -8.33 -17.70 -18.74
C ARG A 8 -8.10 -18.65 -19.91
N ARG A 9 -6.87 -18.72 -20.41
CA ARG A 9 -6.49 -19.62 -21.51
C ARG A 9 -6.64 -21.09 -21.12
N THR A 10 -6.30 -21.45 -19.89
CA THR A 10 -6.38 -22.83 -19.38
C THR A 10 -7.72 -23.19 -18.75
N GLY A 11 -8.65 -22.24 -18.65
CA GLY A 11 -9.95 -22.45 -17.99
C GLY A 11 -9.85 -22.63 -16.47
N THR A 12 -8.77 -22.17 -15.84
CA THR A 12 -8.49 -22.32 -14.40
C THR A 12 -8.68 -21.03 -13.60
N SER A 13 -9.37 -20.03 -14.16
CA SER A 13 -9.72 -18.81 -13.44
C SER A 13 -10.65 -19.10 -12.27
N GLY A 14 -10.39 -18.49 -11.11
CA GLY A 14 -11.28 -18.60 -9.95
C GLY A 14 -10.96 -17.57 -8.86
N PRO A 15 -11.86 -17.43 -7.86
CA PRO A 15 -11.70 -16.44 -6.79
C PRO A 15 -10.39 -16.59 -6.00
N LEU A 16 -9.95 -17.83 -5.77
CA LEU A 16 -8.69 -18.09 -5.07
C LEU A 16 -7.47 -17.60 -5.86
N GLY A 17 -7.47 -17.78 -7.19
CA GLY A 17 -6.40 -17.27 -8.06
C GLY A 17 -6.36 -15.75 -8.08
N GLU A 18 -7.54 -15.11 -8.13
CA GLU A 18 -7.64 -13.65 -8.04
C GLU A 18 -7.20 -13.12 -6.66
N LEU A 19 -7.49 -13.85 -5.56
CA LEU A 19 -6.99 -13.51 -4.23
C LEU A 19 -5.47 -13.64 -4.15
N PHE A 20 -4.90 -14.66 -4.78
CA PHE A 20 -3.47 -14.88 -4.76
C PHE A 20 -2.71 -13.80 -5.54
N ASP A 21 -3.16 -13.46 -6.75
CA ASP A 21 -2.61 -12.38 -7.59
C ASP A 21 -2.67 -11.04 -6.84
N HIS A 22 -3.87 -10.58 -6.52
CA HIS A 22 -4.06 -9.27 -5.90
C HIS A 22 -3.60 -9.20 -4.44
N GLY A 23 -3.64 -10.32 -3.70
CA GLY A 23 -3.13 -10.38 -2.34
C GLY A 23 -1.61 -10.20 -2.31
N LEU A 24 -0.88 -10.87 -3.20
CA LEU A 24 0.57 -10.68 -3.35
C LEU A 24 0.91 -9.29 -3.91
N ASP A 25 0.14 -8.77 -4.87
CA ASP A 25 0.31 -7.42 -5.37
C ASP A 25 0.17 -6.39 -4.23
N SER A 26 -0.83 -6.56 -3.36
CA SER A 26 -1.04 -5.68 -2.21
C SER A 26 0.13 -5.71 -1.22
N TRP A 27 0.81 -6.86 -1.06
CA TRP A 27 2.01 -6.94 -0.24
C TRP A 27 3.24 -6.36 -0.93
N SER A 28 3.40 -6.59 -2.24
CA SER A 28 4.49 -6.03 -3.03
C SER A 28 4.45 -4.50 -3.14
N SER A 29 3.27 -3.91 -2.91
CA SER A 29 3.03 -2.46 -2.98
C SER A 29 3.88 -1.63 -2.01
N VAL A 30 4.42 -2.24 -0.94
CA VAL A 30 5.43 -1.59 -0.09
C VAL A 30 6.85 -1.80 -0.61
N LEU A 31 7.15 -2.97 -1.17
CA LEU A 31 8.51 -3.36 -1.53
C LEU A 31 9.01 -2.58 -2.75
N ILE A 32 8.20 -2.51 -3.82
CA ILE A 32 8.57 -1.86 -5.08
C ILE A 32 8.97 -0.38 -4.88
N PRO A 33 8.13 0.49 -4.30
CA PRO A 33 8.49 1.89 -4.12
C PRO A 33 9.69 2.08 -3.16
N VAL A 34 9.84 1.21 -2.15
CA VAL A 34 10.99 1.26 -1.24
C VAL A 34 12.29 0.87 -1.93
N PHE A 35 12.27 -0.11 -2.84
CA PHE A 35 13.43 -0.43 -3.67
C PHE A 35 13.78 0.73 -4.60
N MET A 36 12.80 1.36 -5.26
CA MET A 36 13.05 2.54 -6.08
C MET A 36 13.64 3.69 -5.26
N TYR A 37 13.12 3.93 -4.05
CA TYR A 37 13.62 4.96 -3.15
C TYR A 37 15.12 4.78 -2.80
N SER A 38 15.58 3.53 -2.68
CA SER A 38 16.99 3.25 -2.38
C SER A 38 17.98 3.81 -3.41
N MET A 39 17.51 4.11 -4.63
CA MET A 39 18.33 4.65 -5.72
C MET A 39 18.64 6.14 -5.56
N PHE A 40 17.74 6.91 -4.93
CA PHE A 40 17.86 8.36 -4.81
C PHE A 40 18.71 8.80 -3.60
N GLY A 41 19.01 7.87 -2.68
CA GLY A 41 19.65 8.20 -1.42
C GLY A 41 18.76 9.05 -0.51
N ARG A 42 19.28 9.42 0.67
CA ARG A 42 18.52 10.10 1.74
C ARG A 42 18.76 11.60 1.87
N GLN A 43 19.68 12.15 1.08
CA GLN A 43 20.10 13.55 1.27
C GLN A 43 19.03 14.55 0.84
N ASP A 44 18.33 14.28 -0.26
CA ASP A 44 17.34 15.20 -0.84
C ASP A 44 15.89 14.78 -0.60
N PHE A 45 15.69 13.53 -0.23
CA PHE A 45 14.39 12.92 -0.02
C PHE A 45 14.47 12.07 1.25
N SER A 46 13.79 12.51 2.31
CA SER A 46 13.88 11.86 3.60
C SER A 46 13.02 10.60 3.65
N ALA A 47 13.39 9.68 4.55
CA ALA A 47 12.63 8.46 4.71
C ALA A 47 11.23 8.75 5.29
N TYR A 48 11.11 9.77 6.14
CA TYR A 48 9.80 10.25 6.57
C TYR A 48 8.92 10.70 5.39
N ARG A 49 9.44 11.46 4.41
CA ARG A 49 8.64 11.88 3.23
C ARG A 49 8.26 10.69 2.36
N MET A 50 9.21 9.79 2.10
CA MET A 50 8.94 8.56 1.34
C MET A 50 7.87 7.69 2.02
N TYR A 51 7.77 7.71 3.34
CA TYR A 51 6.74 6.96 4.07
C TYR A 51 5.32 7.32 3.61
N PHE A 52 5.03 8.62 3.45
CA PHE A 52 3.71 9.08 2.99
C PHE A 52 3.51 8.89 1.49
N VAL A 53 4.59 8.84 0.70
CA VAL A 53 4.51 8.43 -0.71
C VAL A 53 4.06 6.98 -0.81
N VAL A 54 4.61 6.09 0.02
CA VAL A 54 4.17 4.69 0.08
C VAL A 54 2.69 4.58 0.45
N TRP A 55 2.18 5.43 1.34
CA TRP A 55 0.74 5.46 1.63
C TRP A 55 -0.11 5.86 0.42
N ASN A 56 0.37 6.78 -0.42
CA ASN A 56 -0.34 7.12 -1.64
C ASN A 56 -0.47 5.89 -2.56
N VAL A 57 0.59 5.08 -2.67
CA VAL A 57 0.57 3.80 -3.40
C VAL A 57 -0.45 2.84 -2.77
N PHE A 58 -0.48 2.71 -1.44
CA PHE A 58 -1.46 1.90 -0.71
C PHE A 58 -2.90 2.34 -1.00
N VAL A 59 -3.19 3.63 -0.88
CA VAL A 59 -4.52 4.20 -1.16
C VAL A 59 -4.91 3.92 -2.61
N ASN A 60 -4.00 4.15 -3.56
CA ASN A 60 -4.25 3.93 -4.97
C ASN A 60 -4.62 2.47 -5.25
N PHE A 61 -3.87 1.52 -4.69
CA PHE A 61 -4.18 0.09 -4.81
C PHE A 61 -5.52 -0.25 -4.16
N TYR A 62 -5.72 0.18 -2.91
CA TYR A 62 -6.90 -0.16 -2.11
C TYR A 62 -8.20 0.36 -2.71
N LEU A 63 -8.17 1.57 -3.29
CA LEU A 63 -9.36 2.19 -3.85
C LEU A 63 -9.93 1.41 -5.05
N THR A 64 -9.12 0.68 -5.81
CA THR A 64 -9.63 -0.19 -6.90
C THR A 64 -10.48 -1.34 -6.36
N HIS A 65 -10.10 -1.91 -5.22
CA HIS A 65 -10.89 -2.94 -4.55
C HIS A 65 -12.10 -2.35 -3.81
N TRP A 66 -11.97 -1.14 -3.28
CA TRP A 66 -13.12 -0.40 -2.76
C TRP A 66 -14.15 -0.10 -3.86
N GLU A 67 -13.70 0.26 -5.06
CA GLU A 67 -14.57 0.44 -6.24
C GLU A 67 -15.31 -0.85 -6.54
N LYS A 68 -14.62 -1.99 -6.66
CA LYS A 68 -15.26 -3.30 -6.91
C LYS A 68 -16.22 -3.70 -5.79
N TYR A 69 -15.89 -3.43 -4.53
CA TYR A 69 -16.77 -3.72 -3.39
C TYR A 69 -18.12 -2.98 -3.48
N ASN A 70 -18.14 -1.79 -4.09
CA ASN A 70 -19.33 -0.95 -4.25
C ASN A 70 -20.04 -1.11 -5.60
N THR A 71 -19.29 -1.36 -6.66
CA THR A 71 -19.82 -1.41 -8.05
C THR A 71 -20.02 -2.83 -8.56
N GLY A 72 -19.31 -3.81 -7.99
CA GLY A 72 -19.22 -5.18 -8.51
C GLY A 72 -18.21 -5.36 -9.65
N VAL A 73 -17.62 -4.28 -10.16
CA VAL A 73 -16.71 -4.30 -11.32
C VAL A 73 -15.32 -3.86 -10.87
N LEU A 74 -14.30 -4.64 -11.22
CA LEU A 74 -12.91 -4.27 -11.01
C LEU A 74 -12.40 -3.58 -12.29
N PHE A 75 -12.21 -2.27 -12.24
CA PHE A 75 -11.56 -1.55 -13.32
C PHE A 75 -10.06 -1.43 -13.02
N LEU A 76 -9.24 -2.03 -13.88
CA LEU A 76 -7.78 -1.93 -13.80
C LEU A 76 -7.28 -1.07 -14.97
N PRO A 77 -6.96 0.22 -14.75
CA PRO A 77 -6.40 1.06 -15.79
C PRO A 77 -4.98 0.63 -16.16
N TRP A 78 -4.61 0.85 -17.42
CA TRP A 78 -3.26 0.57 -17.95
C TRP A 78 -2.16 1.38 -17.26
N GLY A 79 -2.52 2.41 -16.48
CA GLY A 79 -1.57 3.26 -15.76
C GLY A 79 -0.63 2.46 -14.85
N TYR A 80 -1.12 1.39 -14.22
CA TYR A 80 -0.27 0.52 -13.40
C TYR A 80 0.79 -0.20 -14.25
N ASP A 81 0.37 -0.79 -15.37
CA ASP A 81 1.29 -1.48 -16.30
C ASP A 81 2.38 -0.54 -16.82
N PHE A 82 2.00 0.68 -17.24
CA PHE A 82 2.96 1.70 -17.66
C PHE A 82 3.93 2.08 -16.53
N THR A 83 3.43 2.19 -15.29
CA THR A 83 4.27 2.48 -14.13
C THR A 83 5.27 1.37 -13.87
N MET A 84 4.88 0.09 -14.00
CA MET A 84 5.78 -1.05 -13.81
C MET A 84 6.84 -1.15 -14.92
N VAL A 85 6.46 -0.91 -16.18
CA VAL A 85 7.43 -0.83 -17.28
C VAL A 85 8.41 0.34 -17.06
N GLY A 86 7.90 1.50 -16.66
CA GLY A 86 8.72 2.66 -16.33
C GLY A 86 9.68 2.39 -15.16
N ALA A 87 9.20 1.78 -14.09
CA ALA A 87 10.03 1.38 -12.95
C ALA A 87 11.12 0.39 -13.37
N THR A 88 10.79 -0.58 -14.23
CA THR A 88 11.77 -1.53 -14.78
C THR A 88 12.86 -0.82 -15.58
N PHE A 89 12.48 0.12 -16.45
CA PHE A 89 13.44 0.90 -17.23
C PHE A 89 14.34 1.76 -16.34
N VAL A 90 13.76 2.43 -15.34
CA VAL A 90 14.49 3.25 -14.35
C VAL A 90 15.49 2.40 -13.56
N LEU A 91 15.10 1.18 -13.15
CA LEU A 91 16.00 0.25 -12.47
C LEU A 91 17.13 -0.25 -13.38
N LEU A 92 16.83 -0.59 -14.65
CA LEU A 92 17.85 -1.00 -15.64
C LEU A 92 18.84 0.12 -15.95
N LEU A 93 18.35 1.36 -16.08
CA LEU A 93 19.20 2.55 -16.27
C LEU A 93 20.15 2.74 -15.09
N THR A 94 19.64 2.56 -13.87
CA THR A 94 20.42 2.67 -12.63
C THR A 94 21.46 1.56 -12.51
N TRP A 95 21.10 0.35 -12.92
CA TRP A 95 22.05 -0.76 -12.99
C TRP A 95 23.18 -0.49 -13.98
N ALA A 96 22.86 0.06 -15.16
CA ALA A 96 23.84 0.31 -16.22
C ALA A 96 24.78 1.51 -15.93
N LEU A 97 24.23 2.60 -15.40
CA LEU A 97 24.98 3.86 -15.22
C LEU A 97 25.41 4.10 -13.78
N GLY A 98 24.78 3.46 -12.79
CA GLY A 98 24.98 3.71 -11.37
C GLY A 98 23.98 4.72 -10.79
N THR A 99 23.91 4.81 -9.45
CA THR A 99 22.95 5.66 -8.74
C THR A 99 23.26 7.15 -8.81
N TRP A 100 24.50 7.53 -9.12
CA TRP A 100 24.93 8.94 -9.19
C TRP A 100 24.18 9.75 -10.25
N ILE A 101 23.62 9.12 -11.29
CA ILE A 101 22.83 9.83 -12.29
C ILE A 101 21.62 10.56 -11.67
N TRP A 102 21.07 10.02 -10.58
CA TRP A 102 19.90 10.57 -9.90
C TRP A 102 20.23 11.75 -8.98
N THR A 103 21.52 12.07 -8.80
CA THR A 103 21.96 13.27 -8.09
C THR A 103 22.20 14.45 -9.03
N ILE A 104 22.23 14.20 -10.35
CA ILE A 104 22.40 15.25 -11.36
C ILE A 104 21.09 16.05 -11.47
N PRO A 105 21.12 17.38 -11.30
CA PRO A 105 19.94 18.21 -11.51
C PRO A 105 19.45 18.14 -12.97
N LEU A 106 18.14 18.03 -13.14
CA LEU A 106 17.45 18.15 -14.43
C LEU A 106 17.41 19.62 -14.89
N PRO A 107 17.02 19.90 -16.15
CA PRO A 107 16.77 21.27 -16.60
C PRO A 107 15.86 22.04 -15.63
N LEU A 108 16.10 23.35 -15.50
CA LEU A 108 15.47 24.22 -14.49
C LEU A 108 15.93 23.96 -13.04
N GLY A 109 16.97 23.14 -12.83
CA GLY A 109 17.52 22.86 -11.50
C GLY A 109 16.65 21.90 -10.67
N LEU A 110 15.73 21.18 -11.31
CA LEU A 110 14.86 20.23 -10.64
C LEU A 110 15.64 18.99 -10.22
N ARG A 111 15.46 18.56 -8.97
CA ARG A 111 16.07 17.33 -8.47
C ARG A 111 15.27 16.11 -8.94
N PRO A 112 15.90 15.04 -9.45
CA PRO A 112 15.19 13.83 -9.86
C PRO A 112 14.32 13.21 -8.75
N SER A 113 14.76 13.29 -7.49
CA SER A 113 14.00 12.82 -6.33
C SER A 113 12.67 13.56 -6.12
N LEU A 114 12.65 14.89 -6.34
CA LEU A 114 11.44 15.69 -6.26
C LEU A 114 10.48 15.37 -7.41
N VAL A 115 11.02 15.15 -8.61
CA VAL A 115 10.21 14.70 -9.76
C VAL A 115 9.60 13.33 -9.48
N PHE A 116 10.38 12.39 -8.93
CA PHE A 116 9.90 11.07 -8.54
C PHE A 116 8.76 11.15 -7.51
N GLU A 117 8.94 11.90 -6.44
CA GLU A 117 7.90 12.10 -5.41
C GLU A 117 6.64 12.76 -6.00
N SER A 118 6.81 13.79 -6.82
CA SER A 118 5.69 14.50 -7.46
C SER A 118 4.92 13.57 -8.39
N VAL A 119 5.61 12.80 -9.22
CA VAL A 119 4.99 11.82 -10.12
C VAL A 119 4.17 10.82 -9.32
N LEU A 120 4.70 10.27 -8.23
CA LEU A 120 3.97 9.28 -7.43
C LEU A 120 2.70 9.87 -6.78
N TYR A 121 2.74 11.09 -6.25
CA TYR A 121 1.54 11.72 -5.70
C TYR A 121 0.51 12.09 -6.77
N PHE A 122 0.93 12.84 -7.80
CA PHE A 122 0.00 13.46 -8.75
C PHE A 122 -0.56 12.47 -9.77
N SER A 123 0.24 11.49 -10.21
CA SER A 123 -0.24 10.47 -11.16
C SER A 123 -1.42 9.70 -10.57
N ALA A 124 -1.32 9.25 -9.32
CA ALA A 124 -2.38 8.51 -8.64
C ALA A 124 -3.68 9.33 -8.51
N MET A 125 -3.57 10.61 -8.14
CA MET A 125 -4.73 11.49 -8.00
C MET A 125 -5.45 11.70 -9.34
N LEU A 126 -4.69 11.95 -10.40
CA LEU A 126 -5.23 12.27 -11.73
C LEU A 126 -5.76 11.04 -12.46
N SER A 127 -5.04 9.92 -12.42
CA SER A 127 -5.36 8.77 -13.27
C SER A 127 -6.25 7.72 -12.62
N SER A 128 -6.40 7.75 -11.29
CA SER A 128 -7.04 6.65 -10.55
C SER A 128 -8.06 7.15 -9.54
N GLN A 129 -7.65 7.96 -8.55
CA GLN A 129 -8.52 8.31 -7.42
C GLN A 129 -9.78 9.08 -7.88
N THR A 130 -9.63 10.03 -8.80
CA THR A 130 -10.74 10.80 -9.38
C THR A 130 -11.65 9.93 -10.25
N VAL A 131 -11.08 9.01 -11.04
CA VAL A 131 -11.81 8.06 -11.89
C VAL A 131 -12.63 7.09 -11.05
N ILE A 132 -12.04 6.54 -9.98
CA ILE A 132 -12.70 5.64 -9.05
C ILE A 132 -13.89 6.33 -8.36
N ALA A 133 -13.67 7.55 -7.84
CA ALA A 133 -14.74 8.32 -7.21
C ALA A 133 -15.90 8.59 -8.20
N TRP A 134 -15.56 8.94 -9.44
CA TRP A 134 -16.54 9.14 -10.50
C TRP A 134 -17.31 7.85 -10.85
N ASN A 135 -16.62 6.72 -10.95
CA ASN A 135 -17.22 5.44 -11.28
C ASN A 135 -18.20 4.97 -10.20
N VAL A 136 -17.83 5.08 -8.92
CA VAL A 136 -18.73 4.75 -7.80
C VAL A 136 -19.94 5.67 -7.79
N TYR A 137 -19.74 6.98 -7.95
CA TYR A 137 -20.85 7.94 -8.06
C TYR A 137 -21.79 7.58 -9.21
N LYS A 138 -21.23 7.37 -10.40
CA LYS A 138 -21.99 7.03 -11.62
C LYS A 138 -22.77 5.73 -11.44
N SER A 139 -22.16 4.68 -10.88
CA SER A 139 -22.84 3.41 -10.68
C SER A 139 -24.01 3.50 -9.71
N TYR A 140 -23.91 4.38 -8.70
CA TYR A 140 -24.99 4.61 -7.74
C TYR A 140 -26.11 5.47 -8.33
N ARG A 141 -25.75 6.53 -9.07
CA ARG A 141 -26.71 7.37 -9.79
C ARG A 141 -27.50 6.58 -10.82
N ASP A 142 -26.83 5.72 -11.57
CA ASP A 142 -27.41 4.94 -12.67
C ASP A 142 -28.04 3.62 -12.18
N GLY A 143 -27.94 3.29 -10.89
CA GLY A 143 -28.53 2.08 -10.30
C GLY A 143 -27.85 0.77 -10.71
N THR A 144 -26.62 0.82 -11.22
CA THR A 144 -25.88 -0.34 -11.74
C THR A 144 -24.91 -0.95 -10.72
N GLY A 145 -24.61 -0.24 -9.63
CA GLY A 145 -23.73 -0.72 -8.55
C GLY A 145 -24.44 -1.68 -7.58
N LYS A 146 -23.77 -2.03 -6.48
CA LYS A 146 -24.36 -2.85 -5.41
C LYS A 146 -25.35 -2.11 -4.52
N MET A 147 -25.53 -0.80 -4.74
CA MET A 147 -26.50 0.04 -4.03
C MET A 147 -26.44 -0.05 -2.49
N ARG A 148 -25.22 -0.22 -1.95
CA ARG A 148 -25.00 -0.29 -0.50
C ARG A 148 -25.30 1.07 0.15
N PRO A 149 -25.93 1.13 1.34
CA PRO A 149 -26.06 2.39 2.07
C PRO A 149 -24.70 3.10 2.25
N PRO A 150 -24.65 4.45 2.31
CA PRO A 150 -23.38 5.18 2.36
C PRO A 150 -22.40 4.71 3.45
N LEU A 151 -22.91 4.37 4.64
CA LEU A 151 -22.09 3.85 5.74
C LEU A 151 -21.47 2.47 5.43
N GLU A 152 -22.20 1.60 4.74
CA GLU A 152 -21.69 0.30 4.31
C GLU A 152 -20.72 0.44 3.13
N ALA A 153 -20.93 1.43 2.28
CA ALA A 153 -20.05 1.71 1.15
C ALA A 153 -18.67 2.20 1.60
N VAL A 154 -18.60 3.04 2.63
CA VAL A 154 -17.33 3.54 3.19
C VAL A 154 -16.72 2.63 4.26
N ARG A 155 -17.44 1.60 4.71
CA ARG A 155 -17.02 0.66 5.76
C ARG A 155 -15.59 0.13 5.59
N PRO A 156 -15.12 -0.28 4.39
CA PRO A 156 -13.74 -0.75 4.22
C PRO A 156 -12.66 0.28 4.61
N MET A 157 -12.98 1.58 4.59
CA MET A 157 -12.03 2.63 4.94
C MET A 157 -11.65 2.64 6.42
N GLY A 158 -12.49 2.10 7.31
CA GLY A 158 -12.26 2.09 8.75
C GLY A 158 -10.89 1.54 9.18
N PRO A 159 -10.58 0.27 8.90
CA PRO A 159 -9.28 -0.32 9.28
C PRO A 159 -8.09 0.37 8.59
N LEU A 160 -8.26 0.87 7.35
CA LEU A 160 -7.20 1.59 6.63
C LEU A 160 -6.88 2.94 7.29
N ILE A 161 -7.91 3.72 7.62
CA ILE A 161 -7.77 5.00 8.33
C ILE A 161 -7.11 4.78 9.69
N LEU A 162 -7.50 3.72 10.41
CA LEU A 162 -6.91 3.42 11.72
C LEU A 162 -5.43 3.03 11.63
N LEU A 163 -5.05 2.25 10.61
CA LEU A 163 -3.64 1.94 10.31
C LEU A 163 -2.85 3.21 10.05
N PHE A 164 -3.37 4.08 9.18
CA PHE A 164 -2.72 5.33 8.84
C PHE A 164 -2.61 6.24 10.07
N ALA A 165 -3.70 6.53 10.76
CA ALA A 165 -3.68 7.38 11.94
C ALA A 165 -2.67 6.89 13.00
N SER A 166 -2.69 5.61 13.34
CA SER A 166 -1.79 5.03 14.35
C SER A 166 -0.33 5.02 13.92
N SER A 167 -0.05 4.69 12.67
CA SER A 167 1.33 4.61 12.17
C SER A 167 1.93 5.98 11.84
N ALA A 168 1.15 6.97 11.39
CA ALA A 168 1.60 8.37 11.34
C ALA A 168 1.85 8.92 12.73
N TYR A 169 0.95 8.65 13.68
CA TYR A 169 1.16 9.10 15.06
C TYR A 169 2.48 8.57 15.61
N TRP A 170 2.80 7.29 15.39
CA TRP A 170 4.09 6.74 15.79
C TRP A 170 5.26 7.37 15.00
N ALA A 171 5.15 7.47 13.67
CA ALA A 171 6.22 8.03 12.84
C ALA A 171 6.57 9.49 13.20
N THR A 172 5.56 10.30 13.52
CA THR A 172 5.71 11.73 13.80
C THR A 172 6.12 12.03 15.24
N TYR A 173 5.57 11.28 16.20
CA TYR A 173 5.79 11.55 17.63
C TYR A 173 6.79 10.59 18.30
N SER A 174 7.43 9.71 17.53
CA SER A 174 8.56 8.92 18.01
C SER A 174 9.69 9.83 18.52
N ARG A 175 10.10 9.65 19.78
CA ARG A 175 11.10 10.51 20.44
C ARG A 175 12.48 10.41 19.79
N HIS A 176 12.80 9.24 19.24
CA HIS A 176 14.09 8.96 18.59
C HIS A 176 13.99 9.01 17.06
N GLY A 177 12.86 9.44 16.50
CA GLY A 177 12.68 9.55 15.06
C GLY A 177 12.80 8.20 14.35
N VAL A 178 12.04 7.18 14.79
CA VAL A 178 12.11 5.82 14.24
C VAL A 178 11.91 5.76 12.72
N ALA A 179 11.07 6.66 12.18
CA ALA A 179 10.81 6.79 10.75
C ALA A 179 12.05 7.22 9.95
N ASP A 180 13.03 7.88 10.58
CA ASP A 180 14.29 8.21 9.95
C ASP A 180 15.40 7.22 10.31
N ILE A 181 15.47 6.65 11.51
CA ILE A 181 16.60 5.79 11.84
C ILE A 181 16.41 4.34 11.34
N ASP A 182 15.20 3.78 11.44
CA ASP A 182 14.89 2.43 10.96
C ASP A 182 13.62 2.40 10.06
N PRO A 183 13.62 3.14 8.94
CA PRO A 183 12.46 3.28 8.08
C PRO A 183 11.97 1.97 7.48
N ARG A 184 12.88 1.03 7.19
CA ARG A 184 12.55 -0.22 6.49
C ARG A 184 11.60 -1.08 7.30
N ALA A 185 11.87 -1.23 8.59
CA ALA A 185 11.00 -1.99 9.49
C ALA A 185 9.63 -1.32 9.60
N LEU A 186 9.58 0.01 9.72
CA LEU A 186 8.32 0.77 9.75
C LEU A 186 7.52 0.57 8.45
N TYR A 187 8.16 0.68 7.29
CA TYR A 187 7.51 0.48 6.00
C TYR A 187 6.94 -0.92 5.87
N VAL A 188 7.76 -1.95 6.11
CA VAL A 188 7.34 -3.36 5.98
C VAL A 188 6.23 -3.70 6.97
N MET A 189 6.28 -3.19 8.20
CA MET A 189 5.23 -3.37 9.19
C MET A 189 3.90 -2.78 8.69
N THR A 190 3.89 -1.51 8.32
CA THR A 190 2.68 -0.84 7.82
C THR A 190 2.18 -1.49 6.53
N GLY A 191 3.07 -1.83 5.59
CA GLY A 191 2.73 -2.49 4.33
C GLY A 191 2.16 -3.90 4.50
N THR A 192 2.66 -4.65 5.48
CA THR A 192 2.13 -5.98 5.79
C THR A 192 0.74 -5.91 6.41
N VAL A 193 0.52 -4.98 7.35
CA VAL A 193 -0.82 -4.78 7.93
C VAL A 193 -1.79 -4.26 6.87
N PHE A 194 -1.36 -3.33 6.02
CA PHE A 194 -2.10 -2.86 4.86
C PHE A 194 -2.52 -4.02 3.95
N SER A 195 -1.56 -4.86 3.55
CA SER A 195 -1.81 -6.04 2.73
C SER A 195 -2.83 -6.98 3.37
N ASN A 196 -2.74 -7.23 4.69
CA ASN A 196 -3.75 -8.05 5.37
C ASN A 196 -5.17 -7.42 5.33
N ILE A 197 -5.27 -6.10 5.55
CA ILE A 197 -6.54 -5.36 5.43
C ILE A 197 -7.07 -5.46 3.99
N CYS A 198 -6.18 -5.34 3.00
CA CYS A 198 -6.52 -5.43 1.59
C CYS A 198 -7.03 -6.83 1.21
N CYS A 199 -6.32 -7.90 1.59
CA CYS A 199 -6.76 -9.28 1.35
C CYS A 199 -8.15 -9.55 1.92
N ARG A 200 -8.48 -9.03 3.11
CA ARG A 200 -9.83 -9.17 3.70
C ARG A 200 -10.90 -8.45 2.88
N LEU A 201 -10.60 -7.26 2.35
CA LEU A 201 -11.50 -6.57 1.42
C LEU A 201 -11.65 -7.38 0.11
N ILE A 202 -10.55 -7.94 -0.40
CA ILE A 202 -10.53 -8.77 -1.61
C ILE A 202 -11.39 -10.03 -1.43
N VAL A 203 -11.31 -10.68 -0.28
CA VAL A 203 -12.20 -11.80 0.06
C VAL A 203 -13.65 -11.33 0.11
N ALA A 204 -13.94 -10.23 0.81
CA ALA A 204 -15.31 -9.72 0.95
C ALA A 204 -15.97 -9.39 -0.39
N GLN A 205 -15.25 -8.77 -1.33
CA GLN A 205 -15.77 -8.48 -2.67
C GLN A 205 -15.99 -9.75 -3.51
N MET A 206 -15.16 -10.79 -3.35
CA MET A 206 -15.26 -12.05 -4.12
C MET A 206 -16.38 -12.96 -3.62
N THR A 207 -16.58 -13.01 -2.31
CA THR A 207 -17.63 -13.84 -1.70
C THR A 207 -18.95 -13.07 -1.51
N ASP A 208 -18.99 -11.82 -1.96
CA ASP A 208 -20.08 -10.87 -1.73
C ASP A 208 -20.53 -10.77 -0.25
N THR A 209 -19.57 -10.82 0.66
CA THR A 209 -19.81 -10.68 2.09
C THR A 209 -19.55 -9.26 2.55
N ARG A 210 -20.06 -8.92 3.73
CA ARG A 210 -19.82 -7.63 4.36
C ARG A 210 -18.35 -7.54 4.81
N CYS A 211 -17.66 -6.46 4.44
CA CYS A 211 -16.28 -6.22 4.88
C CYS A 211 -16.20 -6.04 6.40
N ASP A 212 -15.16 -6.57 7.06
CA ASP A 212 -14.93 -6.34 8.49
C ASP A 212 -14.45 -4.90 8.75
N LEU A 213 -14.90 -4.31 9.86
CA LEU A 213 -14.40 -3.00 10.32
C LEU A 213 -13.12 -3.10 11.14
N TRP A 214 -12.84 -4.29 11.68
CA TRP A 214 -11.73 -4.51 12.58
C TRP A 214 -10.74 -5.49 11.98
N ASN A 215 -9.46 -5.13 12.03
CA ASN A 215 -8.36 -6.03 11.73
C ASN A 215 -7.55 -6.25 13.01
N TRP A 216 -7.42 -7.50 13.44
CA TRP A 216 -6.68 -7.85 14.66
C TRP A 216 -5.21 -7.45 14.65
N LEU A 217 -4.59 -7.29 13.47
CA LEU A 217 -3.22 -6.81 13.35
C LEU A 217 -3.06 -5.33 13.70
N LEU A 218 -4.15 -4.56 13.78
CA LEU A 218 -4.12 -3.17 14.24
C LEU A 218 -3.85 -3.06 15.74
N LEU A 219 -4.26 -4.07 16.53
CA LEU A 219 -4.12 -4.06 17.98
C LEU A 219 -2.65 -3.92 18.45
N PRO A 220 -1.69 -4.75 17.98
CA PRO A 220 -0.29 -4.57 18.34
C PRO A 220 0.30 -3.25 17.84
N VAL A 221 -0.14 -2.76 16.67
CA VAL A 221 0.33 -1.48 16.11
C VAL A 221 -0.15 -0.29 16.95
N LEU A 222 -1.43 -0.27 17.32
CA LEU A 222 -2.03 0.76 18.18
C LEU A 222 -1.35 0.77 19.56
N PHE A 223 -1.17 -0.41 20.14
CA PHE A 223 -0.51 -0.55 21.43
C PHE A 223 0.92 -0.01 21.39
N ALA A 224 1.72 -0.42 20.40
CA ALA A 224 3.09 0.06 20.33
C ALA A 224 3.22 1.52 19.94
N SER A 225 2.36 2.02 19.06
CA SER A 225 2.27 3.44 18.74
C SER A 225 2.05 4.27 20.00
N TRP A 226 1.04 3.92 20.81
CA TRP A 226 0.77 4.57 22.10
C TRP A 226 1.91 4.39 23.12
N PHE A 227 2.42 3.16 23.25
CA PHE A 227 3.43 2.83 24.25
C PHE A 227 4.78 3.51 23.96
N CYS A 228 5.24 3.48 22.71
CA CYS A 228 6.54 4.04 22.32
C CYS A 228 6.56 5.57 22.37
N THR A 229 5.44 6.24 22.09
CA THR A 229 5.36 7.71 22.18
C THR A 229 5.11 8.18 23.62
N GLY A 230 4.29 7.44 24.37
CA GLY A 230 3.90 7.78 25.75
C GLY A 230 4.97 7.51 26.80
N THR A 231 5.88 6.57 26.56
CA THR A 231 6.90 6.17 27.55
C THR A 231 8.31 6.63 27.17
N SER A 232 9.18 6.80 28.17
CA SER A 232 10.58 7.18 27.98
C SER A 232 11.45 5.96 27.66
N LEU A 233 11.23 5.36 26.50
CA LEU A 233 12.06 4.24 26.02
C LEU A 233 13.40 4.75 25.49
N SER A 234 14.43 3.90 25.60
CA SER A 234 15.64 4.06 24.81
C SER A 234 15.38 3.71 23.34
N PHE A 235 16.18 4.25 22.43
CA PHE A 235 16.10 3.94 21.01
C PHE A 235 16.13 2.43 20.72
N ASN A 236 17.00 1.68 21.41
CA ASN A 236 17.13 0.24 21.21
C ASN A 236 15.85 -0.52 21.63
N GLN A 237 15.15 -0.06 22.66
CA GLN A 237 13.87 -0.64 23.09
C GLN A 237 12.76 -0.36 22.09
N GLU A 238 12.63 0.90 21.63
CA GLU A 238 11.64 1.26 20.59
C GLU A 238 11.90 0.48 19.29
N ARG A 239 13.17 0.38 18.87
CA ARG A 239 13.57 -0.42 17.72
C ARG A 239 13.23 -1.90 17.91
N PHE A 240 13.53 -2.48 19.07
CA PHE A 240 13.19 -3.87 19.36
C PHE A 240 11.68 -4.13 19.27
N ILE A 241 10.85 -3.21 19.77
CA ILE A 241 9.38 -3.29 19.68
C ILE A 241 8.94 -3.24 18.21
N LEU A 242 9.48 -2.30 17.41
CA LEU A 242 9.17 -2.20 16.00
C LEU A 242 9.49 -3.51 15.25
N HIS A 243 10.67 -4.07 15.44
CA HIS A 243 11.06 -5.33 14.81
C HIS A 243 10.20 -6.52 15.27
N SER A 244 9.90 -6.58 16.57
CA SER A 244 9.03 -7.62 17.13
C SER A 244 7.62 -7.59 16.52
N ILE A 245 7.06 -6.39 16.36
CA ILE A 245 5.75 -6.22 15.72
C ILE A 245 5.83 -6.53 14.24
N THR A 246 6.88 -6.09 13.55
CA THR A 246 7.10 -6.41 12.14
C THR A 246 7.10 -7.92 11.93
N ALA A 247 7.83 -8.66 12.77
CA ALA A 247 7.88 -10.13 12.72
C ALA A 247 6.52 -10.77 13.03
N LEU A 248 5.82 -10.26 14.05
CA LEU A 248 4.49 -10.73 14.44
C LEU A 248 3.47 -10.55 13.31
N VAL A 249 3.35 -9.35 12.75
CA VAL A 249 2.38 -9.06 11.69
C VAL A 249 2.73 -9.80 10.40
N THR A 250 4.02 -9.97 10.09
CA THR A 250 4.49 -10.77 8.95
C THR A 250 4.10 -12.23 9.10
N THR A 251 4.38 -12.82 10.26
CA THR A 251 4.03 -14.22 10.53
C THR A 251 2.52 -14.42 10.49
N ALA A 252 1.75 -13.50 11.07
CA ALA A 252 0.29 -13.56 11.05
C ALA A 252 -0.29 -13.36 9.63
N HIS A 253 0.31 -12.51 8.81
CA HIS A 253 -0.09 -12.32 7.41
C HIS A 253 0.18 -13.56 6.57
N ILE A 254 1.37 -14.17 6.70
CA ILE A 254 1.70 -15.44 6.04
C ILE A 254 0.75 -16.55 6.48
N HIS A 255 0.51 -16.67 7.80
CA HIS A 255 -0.44 -17.64 8.35
C HIS A 255 -1.85 -17.42 7.78
N TYR A 256 -2.33 -16.18 7.71
CA TYR A 256 -3.60 -15.86 7.07
C TYR A 256 -3.65 -16.33 5.62
N GLY A 257 -2.62 -16.02 4.82
CA GLY A 257 -2.53 -16.48 3.42
C GLY A 257 -2.59 -18.01 3.31
N VAL A 258 -1.83 -18.74 4.14
CA VAL A 258 -1.84 -20.21 4.17
C VAL A 258 -3.20 -20.76 4.56
N CYS A 259 -3.88 -20.17 5.54
CA CYS A 259 -5.19 -20.62 6.00
C CYS A 259 -6.33 -20.36 5.01
N VAL A 260 -6.27 -19.26 4.25
CA VAL A 260 -7.32 -18.94 3.26
C VAL A 260 -7.18 -19.78 1.99
N VAL A 261 -5.97 -20.26 1.68
CA VAL A 261 -5.70 -21.12 0.52
C VAL A 261 -6.02 -22.60 0.78
N ARG A 262 -6.09 -23.02 2.05
CA ARG A 262 -6.46 -24.38 2.46
C ARG A 262 -7.96 -24.62 2.39
#